data_AF-M5ESV6-F1
#
_entry.id   AF-M5ESV6-F1
#
_cell.length_a   1.000
_cell.length_b   1.000
_cell.length_c   1.000
_cell.angle_alpha   90.00
_cell.angle_beta   90.00
_cell.angle_gamma   90.00
#
_symmetry.space_group_name_H-M   'P 1'
#
loop_
_entity.id
_entity.type
_entity.pdbx_description
1 polymer ?
#
loop_
_entity_poly.entity_id
_entity_poly.type
_entity_poly.pdbx_seq_one_letter_code
_entity_poly.pdbx_strand_id
1 'polypeptide(L)' 'MAKKKSKPELSGISAISPAEAYEAAYFARKCGLTRDEALKIMREAQRSAEATASFSVKRQN' A
#
# COMPACT_ATOMS: atom_id res chain seq x y z
N MET A 1 17.00 -33.66 7.68
CA MET A 1 17.15 -32.19 7.61
C MET A 1 16.50 -31.67 6.33
N ALA A 2 15.19 -31.43 6.32
CA ALA A 2 14.46 -31.00 5.12
C ALA A 2 14.55 -29.47 4.97
N LYS A 3 15.31 -28.98 3.99
CA LYS A 3 15.34 -27.56 3.63
C LYS A 3 14.06 -27.20 2.87
N LYS A 4 13.09 -26.58 3.56
CA LYS A 4 11.93 -25.98 2.89
C LYS A 4 12.40 -24.72 2.18
N LYS A 5 12.42 -24.76 0.85
CA LYS A 5 12.59 -23.59 -0.02
C LYS A 5 11.35 -22.72 0.15
N SER A 6 11.49 -21.58 0.82
CA SER A 6 10.48 -20.53 0.81
C SER A 6 10.34 -20.04 -0.64
N LYS A 7 9.19 -20.32 -1.25
CA LYS A 7 8.79 -19.68 -2.50
C LYS A 7 8.62 -18.19 -2.18
N PRO A 8 9.29 -17.25 -2.87
CA PRO A 8 8.85 -15.87 -2.82
C PRO A 8 7.50 -15.81 -3.53
N GLU A 9 6.46 -15.48 -2.77
CA GLU A 9 5.11 -15.16 -3.23
C GLU A 9 5.18 -13.92 -4.14
N LEU A 10 5.61 -14.13 -5.38
CA LEU A 10 5.59 -13.14 -6.45
C LEU A 10 4.41 -13.43 -7.38
N SER A 11 3.17 -13.13 -6.96
CA SER A 11 2.12 -12.84 -7.96
C SER A 11 0.88 -12.18 -7.35
N GLY A 12 1.09 -11.13 -6.55
CA GLY A 12 0.05 -10.15 -6.22
C GLY A 12 0.29 -8.80 -6.88
N ILE A 13 1.28 -8.70 -7.79
CA ILE A 13 1.68 -7.45 -8.41
C ILE A 13 0.66 -7.12 -9.51
N SER A 14 -0.52 -6.65 -9.11
CA SER A 14 -1.31 -5.76 -9.97
C SER A 14 -0.36 -4.69 -10.50
N ALA A 15 -0.44 -4.35 -11.78
CA ALA A 15 0.42 -3.33 -12.38
C ALA A 15 0.30 -2.04 -11.57
N ILE A 16 1.32 -1.76 -10.74
CA ILE A 16 1.43 -0.54 -9.95
C ILE A 16 1.87 0.56 -10.89
N SER A 17 1.20 1.72 -10.84
CA SER A 17 1.62 2.89 -11.62
C SER A 17 3.08 3.25 -11.28
N PRO A 18 3.90 3.71 -12.24
CA PRO A 18 5.26 4.18 -11.95
C PRO A 18 5.32 5.23 -10.84
N ALA A 19 4.28 6.05 -10.71
CA ALA A 19 4.16 7.05 -9.64
C ALA A 19 4.00 6.40 -8.26
N GLU A 20 3.03 5.48 -8.10
CA GLU A 20 2.80 4.73 -6.85
C GLU A 20 4.04 3.94 -6.43
N ALA A 21 4.75 3.36 -7.40
CA ALA A 21 6.00 2.64 -7.18
C ALA A 21 7.10 3.54 -6.57
N TYR A 22 7.21 4.77 -7.06
CA TYR A 22 8.20 5.74 -6.59
C TYR A 22 7.87 6.24 -5.18
N GLU A 23 6.60 6.60 -4.96
CA GLU A 23 6.12 7.05 -3.65
C GLU A 23 6.25 5.97 -2.58
N ALA A 24 5.87 4.72 -2.88
CA ALA A 24 6.02 3.62 -1.93
C ALA A 24 7.50 3.35 -1.59
N ALA A 25 8.40 3.45 -2.57
CA ALA A 25 9.83 3.31 -2.32
C ALA A 25 10.39 4.46 -1.46
N TYR A 26 9.91 5.68 -1.66
CA TYR A 26 10.26 6.82 -0.82
C TYR A 26 9.77 6.62 0.63
N PHE A 27 8.51 6.22 0.78
CA PHE A 27 7.89 6.00 2.09
C PHE A 27 8.56 4.85 2.85
N ALA A 28 8.86 3.75 2.15
CA ALA A 28 9.62 2.62 2.68
C ALA A 28 10.95 3.05 3.30
N ARG A 29 11.74 3.87 2.57
CA ARG A 29 13.02 4.39 3.08
C ARG A 29 12.85 5.32 4.27
N LYS A 30 11.81 6.14 4.29
CA LYS A 30 11.60 7.14 5.35
C LYS A 30 11.07 6.52 6.64
N CYS A 31 10.27 5.47 6.54
CA CYS A 31 9.58 4.83 7.66
C CYS A 31 10.23 3.51 8.11
N GLY A 32 11.28 3.04 7.43
CA GLY A 32 11.91 1.76 7.74
C GLY A 32 11.01 0.56 7.40
N LEU A 33 10.16 0.71 6.38
CA LEU A 33 9.23 -0.32 5.92
C LEU A 33 9.77 -1.01 4.66
N THR A 34 9.23 -2.18 4.35
CA THR A 34 9.36 -2.75 3.01
C THR A 34 8.46 -2.00 2.02
N ARG A 35 8.80 -2.09 0.73
CA ARG A 35 8.01 -1.49 -0.34
C ARG A 35 6.56 -2.00 -0.35
N ASP A 36 6.35 -3.29 -0.07
CA ASP A 36 5.02 -3.89 -0.06
C ASP A 36 4.18 -3.42 1.13
N GLU A 37 4.80 -3.26 2.30
CA GLU A 37 4.15 -2.65 3.46
C GLU A 37 3.74 -1.20 3.19
N ALA A 38 4.63 -0.41 2.58
CA ALA A 38 4.32 0.95 2.18
C ALA A 38 3.16 1.00 1.17
N LEU A 39 3.15 0.12 0.16
CA LEU A 39 2.05 0.03 -0.82
C LEU A 39 0.71 -0.33 -0.16
N LYS A 40 0.71 -1.27 0.78
CA LYS A 40 -0.49 -1.68 1.51
C LYS A 40 -1.07 -0.51 2.29
N ILE A 41 -0.23 0.23 3.01
CA ILE A 41 -0.63 1.41 3.79
C ILE A 41 -1.16 2.51 2.88
N MET A 42 -0.49 2.80 1.76
CA MET A 42 -0.95 3.82 0.81
C MET A 42 -2.34 3.50 0.23
N ARG A 43 -2.59 2.24 -0.14
CA ARG A 43 -3.91 1.79 -0.62
C ARG A 43 -4.99 1.87 0.45
N GLU A 44 -4.64 1.47 1.68
CA GLU A 44 -5.56 1.55 2.82
C GLU A 44 -5.92 3.00 3.12
N ALA A 45 -4.93 3.90 3.13
CA ALA A 45 -5.14 5.32 3.33
C ALA A 45 -6.01 5.95 2.22
N GLN A 46 -5.80 5.58 0.96
CA GLN A 46 -6.66 6.03 -0.15
C GLN A 46 -8.11 5.57 0.05
N ARG A 47 -8.33 4.29 0.39
CA ARG A 47 -9.67 3.76 0.65
C ARG A 47 -10.35 4.43 1.85
N SER A 48 -9.58 4.73 2.90
CA SER A 48 -10.07 5.51 4.04
C SER A 48 -10.35 6.97 3.68
N ALA A 49 -9.55 7.57 2.81
CA ALA A 49 -9.75 8.94 2.33
C ALA A 49 -11.02 9.05 1.46
N GLU A 50 -11.32 8.06 0.63
CA GLU A 50 -12.57 7.98 -0.14
C GLU A 50 -13.79 7.85 0.79
N ALA A 51 -13.65 7.07 1.87
CA ALA A 51 -14.69 6.96 2.90
C ALA A 51 -14.87 8.30 3.65
N THR A 52 -13.81 9.01 4.03
CA THR A 52 -13.94 10.29 4.75
C THR A 52 -14.35 11.45 3.83
N ALA A 53 -14.00 11.41 2.54
CA ALA A 53 -14.51 12.33 1.53
C ALA A 53 -16.04 12.19 1.37
N SER A 54 -16.57 10.97 1.46
CA SER A 54 -18.02 10.75 1.45
C SER A 54 -18.71 11.13 2.78
N PHE A 55 -18.00 11.14 3.91
CA PHE A 55 -18.53 11.66 5.19
C PHE A 55 -18.44 13.18 5.35
N SER A 56 -17.49 13.84 4.68
CA SER A 56 -17.32 15.31 4.76
C SER A 56 -18.34 16.10 3.94
N VAL A 57 -19.06 15.45 3.01
CA VAL A 57 -20.21 16.05 2.29
C VAL A 57 -21.52 15.97 3.09
N LYS A 58 -21.56 15.25 4.22
CA LYS A 58 -22.78 15.05 5.03
C LYS A 58 -22.61 15.48 6.49
N ARG A 59 -22.14 16.71 6.70
CA ARG A 59 -22.24 17.42 7.99
C ARG A 59 -22.77 18.84 7.79
N GLN A 60 -23.95 18.95 7.21
CA GLN A 60 -24.83 20.11 7.34
C GLN A 60 -26.28 19.61 7.37
N ASN A 61 -26.82 19.47 8.56
CA ASN A 61 -28.22 19.78 8.87
C ASN A 61 -28.33 20.11 10.35
#